data_AF-A0A1Y5H2E1-F1
#
_entry.id   AF-A0A1Y5H2E1-F1
#
_cell.length_a   1.000
_cell.length_b   1.000
_cell.length_c   1.000
_cell.angle_alpha   90.00
_cell.angle_beta   90.00
_cell.angle_gamma   90.00
#
_symmetry.space_group_name_H-M   'P 1'
#
loop_
_entity.id
_entity.type
_entity.pdbx_description
1 polymer ?
#
loop_
_entity_poly.entity_id
_entity_poly.type
_entity_poly.pdbx_seq_one_letter_code
_entity_poly.pdbx_strand_id
1 'polypeptide(L)'
;MSLCLTTSSFSLTAYLQQLIVEQGYSAEQFHFALTQNNRQAQLIALKDSEQGSKQWLLLAQQLARVDQNIAWQLSQYYQNNNQNRDQQYWYQHALKHGSQQALLKKAKEVAIQGDYQQAKNILASLNPLMSEDVEESVMLSVTLAIEHGDIAMVVANKARLAQLPGQHAQRLMAQIEKFQILATVENSNIVQSFDLPNIGLAGTAKSLSCRYPLQFFASNIADLTYLEQLIAEINDDSFFHTQFCLLTPKYITAQLINCDHLNQQRIACDIENIARQTIAKNVQYVGILGPKGVANVDHGFVFIDNQDGSDVLAHELLHLLGFIDEYPLNQYNSICQQQGVLAHNIVNLAKRIYGSDQQARAAVLPILPWREKIKSTTPISHKINSGYSLGTAREFANEVGLFHSNTCDSDVEMRREKGELHAFKATANVTQLQYFEEPLPALYKGLVATQHNPLKMPSYHYNIGKKYKQKSDSKTANFWLGKSAARETNYERQ
;
A
#
# COMPACT_ATOMS: atom_id res chain seq x y z
N MET A 1 7.00 22.23 88.88
CA MET A 1 7.58 22.61 87.57
C MET A 1 7.77 21.29 86.81
N SER A 2 6.86 20.97 85.90
CA SER A 2 6.88 19.69 85.16
C SER A 2 8.01 19.71 84.12
N LEU A 3 8.95 18.78 84.26
CA LEU A 3 9.92 18.47 83.21
C LEU A 3 9.22 17.61 82.15
N CYS A 4 8.91 18.22 80.99
CA CYS A 4 8.56 17.48 79.80
C CYS A 4 9.84 16.88 79.20
N LEU A 5 10.05 15.59 79.39
CA LEU A 5 11.08 14.84 78.66
C LEU A 5 10.55 14.54 77.26
N THR A 6 11.17 15.14 76.24
CA THR A 6 10.93 14.81 74.84
C THR A 6 11.55 13.45 74.54
N THR A 7 10.74 12.42 74.32
CA THR A 7 11.21 11.12 73.83
C THR A 7 11.58 11.25 72.36
N SER A 8 12.88 11.25 72.05
CA SER A 8 13.36 11.12 70.67
C SER A 8 13.07 9.69 70.18
N SER A 9 12.20 9.56 69.18
CA SER A 9 11.94 8.28 68.53
C SER A 9 13.10 7.94 67.59
N PHE A 10 14.16 7.31 68.09
CA PHE A 10 15.20 6.75 67.23
C PHE A 10 14.62 5.54 66.49
N SER A 11 14.34 5.69 65.19
CA SER A 11 13.99 4.56 64.32
C SER A 11 15.27 4.00 63.73
N LEU A 12 15.69 2.83 64.23
CA LEU A 12 16.84 2.09 63.68
C LEU A 12 16.67 1.83 62.18
N THR A 13 15.44 1.58 61.72
CA THR A 13 15.12 1.39 60.30
C THR A 13 15.37 2.66 59.47
N ALA A 14 14.97 3.83 59.99
CA ALA A 14 15.21 5.11 59.31
C ALA A 14 16.72 5.46 59.29
N TYR A 15 17.43 5.17 60.37
CA TYR A 15 18.87 5.37 60.45
C TYR A 15 19.64 4.48 59.47
N LEU A 16 19.32 3.18 59.41
CA LEU A 16 19.94 2.26 58.45
C LEU A 16 19.63 2.63 57.01
N GLN A 17 18.39 3.03 56.74
CA GLN A 17 17.98 3.53 55.43
C GLN A 17 18.85 4.72 55.00
N GLN A 18 19.06 5.69 55.89
CA GLN A 18 19.89 6.86 55.61
C GLN A 18 21.36 6.48 55.36
N LEU A 19 21.94 5.65 56.22
CA LEU A 19 23.31 5.15 56.05
C LEU A 19 23.52 4.44 54.71
N ILE A 20 22.53 3.64 54.28
CA ILE A 20 22.57 2.92 53.00
C ILE A 20 22.52 3.87 51.82
N VAL A 21 21.61 4.86 51.86
CA VAL A 21 21.49 5.88 50.81
C VAL A 21 22.77 6.71 50.69
N GLU A 22 23.38 7.05 51.82
CA GLU A 22 24.63 7.83 51.89
C GLU A 22 25.89 7.01 51.61
N GLN A 23 25.76 5.70 51.38
CA GLN A 23 26.87 4.75 51.16
C GLN A 23 27.90 4.70 52.31
N GLY A 24 27.50 5.10 53.52
CA GLY A 24 28.36 5.16 54.72
C GLY A 24 28.29 3.91 55.61
N TYR A 25 27.83 2.77 55.07
CA TYR A 25 27.55 1.56 55.84
C TYR A 25 28.71 0.55 55.88
N SER A 26 28.84 -0.20 56.98
CA SER A 26 29.71 -1.38 57.07
C SER A 26 29.06 -2.62 56.44
N ALA A 27 29.85 -3.67 56.19
CA ALA A 27 29.35 -4.94 55.69
C ALA A 27 28.30 -5.58 56.62
N GLU A 28 28.53 -5.50 57.93
CA GLU A 28 27.60 -6.00 58.96
C GLU A 28 26.31 -5.17 58.99
N GLN A 29 26.42 -3.84 58.85
CA GLN A 29 25.26 -2.96 58.79
C GLN A 29 24.41 -3.21 57.54
N PHE A 30 25.06 -3.45 56.39
CA PHE A 30 24.38 -3.82 55.15
C PHE A 30 23.69 -5.18 55.25
N HIS A 31 24.39 -6.18 55.78
CA HIS A 31 23.82 -7.50 55.99
C HIS A 31 22.64 -7.45 56.96
N PHE A 32 22.78 -6.73 58.07
CA PHE A 32 21.70 -6.49 59.01
C PHE A 32 20.52 -5.81 58.31
N ALA A 33 20.75 -4.78 57.51
CA ALA A 33 19.69 -4.10 56.77
C ALA A 33 18.96 -5.04 55.77
N LEU A 34 19.66 -5.96 55.11
CA LEU A 34 19.04 -7.01 54.29
C LEU A 34 18.14 -7.93 55.13
N THR A 35 18.58 -8.34 56.32
CA THR A 35 17.73 -9.15 57.23
C THR A 35 16.49 -8.40 57.71
N GLN A 36 16.54 -7.07 57.76
CA GLN A 36 15.42 -6.20 58.13
C GLN A 36 14.51 -5.84 56.93
N ASN A 37 14.68 -6.46 55.76
CA ASN A 37 13.97 -6.13 54.53
C ASN A 37 14.09 -4.64 54.14
N ASN A 38 15.25 -4.03 54.40
CA ASN A 38 15.48 -2.66 53.98
C ASN A 38 15.48 -2.58 52.44
N ARG A 39 14.57 -1.78 51.87
CA ARG A 39 14.36 -1.69 50.41
C ARG A 39 15.63 -1.25 49.68
N GLN A 40 16.38 -0.28 50.19
CA GLN A 40 17.59 0.20 49.49
C GLN A 40 18.71 -0.82 49.56
N ALA A 41 18.89 -1.51 50.69
CA ALA A 41 19.82 -2.62 50.78
C ALA A 41 19.47 -3.71 49.76
N GLN A 42 18.19 -4.08 49.67
CA GLN A 42 17.71 -5.08 48.72
C GLN A 42 17.91 -4.63 47.25
N LEU A 43 17.69 -3.35 46.92
CA LEU A 43 17.94 -2.82 45.58
C LEU A 43 19.43 -2.86 45.20
N ILE A 44 20.31 -2.48 46.12
CA ILE A 44 21.77 -2.58 45.91
C ILE A 44 22.16 -4.05 45.72
N ALA A 45 21.75 -4.93 46.64
CA ALA A 45 22.05 -6.35 46.55
C ALA A 45 21.47 -7.02 45.29
N LEU A 46 20.31 -6.57 44.81
CA LEU A 46 19.72 -7.05 43.56
C LEU A 46 20.61 -6.67 42.37
N LYS A 47 21.09 -5.42 42.33
CA LYS A 47 21.97 -4.92 41.26
C LYS A 47 23.31 -5.65 41.23
N ASP A 48 23.82 -6.05 42.40
CA ASP A 48 25.08 -6.80 42.53
C ASP A 48 24.92 -8.30 42.27
N SER A 49 23.67 -8.80 42.17
CA SER A 49 23.39 -10.21 41.91
C SER A 49 23.34 -10.50 40.41
N GLU A 50 23.92 -11.62 39.98
CA GLU A 50 23.79 -12.10 38.60
C GLU A 50 22.31 -12.37 38.27
N GLN A 51 21.83 -11.81 37.15
CA GLN A 51 20.43 -11.94 36.73
C GLN A 51 20.06 -13.42 36.53
N GLY A 52 18.94 -13.83 37.15
CA GLY A 52 18.46 -15.21 37.10
C GLY A 52 19.08 -16.16 38.14
N SER A 53 20.09 -15.71 38.89
CA SER A 53 20.59 -16.47 40.05
C SER A 53 19.52 -16.64 41.14
N LYS A 54 19.68 -17.63 42.02
CA LYS A 54 18.76 -17.86 43.14
C LYS A 54 18.61 -16.62 44.04
N GLN A 55 19.70 -15.91 44.28
CA GLN A 55 19.71 -14.68 45.08
C GLN A 55 18.96 -13.56 44.35
N TRP A 56 19.23 -13.37 43.05
CA TRP A 56 18.53 -12.38 42.23
C TRP A 56 17.02 -12.65 42.20
N LEU A 57 16.59 -13.90 41.96
CA LEU A 57 15.17 -14.26 41.93
C LEU A 57 14.47 -13.98 43.25
N LEU A 58 15.10 -14.34 44.38
CA LEU A 58 14.53 -14.12 45.71
C LEU A 58 14.34 -12.62 45.99
N LEU A 59 15.35 -11.80 45.71
CA LEU A 59 15.29 -10.35 45.88
C LEU A 59 14.29 -9.70 44.92
N ALA A 60 14.32 -10.11 43.64
CA ALA A 60 13.45 -9.58 42.61
C ALA A 60 11.97 -9.86 42.95
N GLN A 61 11.63 -11.08 43.37
CA GLN A 61 10.26 -11.45 43.75
C GLN A 61 9.73 -10.65 44.96
N GLN A 62 10.62 -10.27 45.88
CA GLN A 62 10.26 -9.42 47.02
C GLN A 62 10.01 -7.98 46.57
N LEU A 63 10.94 -7.42 45.80
CA LEU A 63 10.91 -6.02 45.37
C LEU A 63 9.84 -5.74 44.31
N ALA A 64 9.60 -6.67 43.38
CA ALA A 64 8.61 -6.55 42.30
C ALA A 64 7.16 -6.37 42.77
N ARG A 65 6.87 -6.63 44.05
CA ARG A 65 5.54 -6.41 44.63
C ARG A 65 5.17 -4.93 44.71
N VAL A 66 6.17 -4.06 44.77
CA VAL A 66 6.02 -2.60 44.87
C VAL A 66 6.77 -1.84 43.79
N ASP A 67 7.72 -2.49 43.11
CA ASP A 67 8.54 -1.89 42.07
C ASP A 67 8.16 -2.43 40.69
N GLN A 68 7.64 -1.53 39.86
CA GLN A 68 7.11 -1.83 38.54
C GLN A 68 8.19 -2.32 37.55
N ASN A 69 9.42 -1.82 37.67
CA ASN A 69 10.49 -2.16 36.73
C ASN A 69 11.06 -3.55 37.07
N ILE A 70 11.16 -3.88 38.35
CA ILE A 70 11.58 -5.22 38.78
C ILE A 70 10.50 -6.26 38.43
N ALA A 71 9.22 -5.93 38.56
CA ALA A 71 8.13 -6.78 38.09
C ALA A 71 8.23 -7.05 36.57
N TRP A 72 8.56 -6.03 35.78
CA TRP A 72 8.81 -6.19 34.36
C TRP A 72 10.01 -7.10 34.07
N GLN A 73 11.14 -6.91 34.76
CA GLN A 73 12.32 -7.76 34.61
C GLN A 73 12.03 -9.24 34.95
N LEU A 74 11.25 -9.51 36.00
CA LEU A 74 10.80 -10.86 36.31
C LEU A 74 9.93 -11.45 35.21
N SER A 75 8.98 -10.67 34.66
CA SER A 75 8.20 -11.12 33.50
C SER A 75 9.12 -11.53 32.34
N GLN A 76 10.13 -10.72 32.01
CA GLN A 76 11.08 -11.04 30.92
C GLN A 76 11.89 -12.31 31.22
N TYR A 77 12.37 -12.47 32.46
CA TYR A 77 13.05 -13.69 32.89
C TYR A 77 12.18 -14.93 32.69
N TYR A 78 10.93 -14.90 33.17
CA TYR A 78 10.02 -16.04 33.05
C TYR A 78 9.59 -16.32 31.61
N GLN A 79 9.47 -15.28 30.77
CA GLN A 79 9.25 -15.43 29.34
C GLN A 79 10.39 -16.23 28.69
N ASN A 80 11.64 -15.86 28.96
CA ASN A 80 12.82 -16.52 28.39
C ASN A 80 13.01 -17.96 28.86
N ASN A 81 12.42 -18.33 29.99
CA ASN A 81 12.44 -19.69 30.54
C ASN A 81 11.18 -20.50 30.23
N ASN A 82 10.30 -20.01 29.34
CA ASN A 82 9.03 -20.65 28.96
C ASN A 82 8.07 -20.91 30.14
N GLN A 83 8.14 -20.07 31.19
CA GLN A 83 7.29 -20.17 32.38
C GLN A 83 6.10 -19.22 32.26
N ASN A 84 5.14 -19.58 31.40
CA ASN A 84 4.04 -18.70 30.97
C ASN A 84 3.18 -18.17 32.13
N ARG A 85 2.90 -18.99 33.14
CA ARG A 85 2.06 -18.57 34.29
C ARG A 85 2.73 -17.45 35.08
N ASP A 86 4.01 -17.63 35.42
CA ASP A 86 4.76 -16.66 36.21
C ASP A 86 5.05 -15.40 35.40
N GLN A 87 5.35 -15.56 34.11
CA GLN A 87 5.47 -14.46 33.16
C GLN A 87 4.21 -13.59 33.17
N GLN A 88 3.03 -14.19 33.00
CA GLN A 88 1.77 -13.45 32.97
C GLN A 88 1.47 -12.74 34.29
N TYR A 89 1.73 -13.41 35.43
CA TYR A 89 1.55 -12.84 36.75
C TYR A 89 2.38 -11.57 36.94
N TRP A 90 3.70 -11.65 36.66
CA TRP A 90 4.60 -10.51 36.84
C TRP A 90 4.37 -9.41 35.81
N TYR A 91 3.94 -9.77 34.59
CA TYR A 91 3.54 -8.80 33.58
C TYR A 91 2.33 -7.97 34.01
N GLN A 92 1.29 -8.63 34.55
CA GLN A 92 0.11 -7.94 35.09
C GLN A 92 0.46 -7.04 36.27
N HIS A 93 1.38 -7.50 37.14
CA HIS A 93 1.89 -6.67 38.23
C HIS A 93 2.61 -5.42 37.70
N ALA A 94 3.50 -5.59 36.71
CA ALA A 94 4.20 -4.47 36.09
C ALA A 94 3.23 -3.44 35.49
N LEU A 95 2.18 -3.90 34.80
CA LEU A 95 1.11 -3.05 34.27
C LEU A 95 0.36 -2.29 35.37
N LYS A 96 -0.07 -3.01 36.42
CA LYS A 96 -0.82 -2.44 37.55
C LYS A 96 -0.05 -1.32 38.25
N HIS A 97 1.28 -1.43 38.31
CA HIS A 97 2.15 -0.46 38.95
C HIS A 97 2.74 0.58 37.97
N GLY A 98 2.30 0.60 36.71
CA GLY A 98 2.67 1.66 35.75
C GLY A 98 4.06 1.54 35.14
N SER A 99 4.58 0.31 34.99
CA SER A 99 5.82 0.08 34.24
C SER A 99 5.67 0.57 32.81
N GLN A 100 6.55 1.49 32.41
CA GLN A 100 6.53 2.10 31.07
C GLN A 100 6.76 1.05 29.97
N GLN A 101 7.69 0.12 30.21
CA GLN A 101 8.00 -0.98 29.29
C GLN A 101 6.82 -1.95 29.16
N ALA A 102 6.16 -2.29 30.27
CA ALA A 102 4.98 -3.14 30.25
C ALA A 102 3.81 -2.49 29.50
N LEU A 103 3.58 -1.20 29.73
CA LEU A 103 2.56 -0.40 29.04
C LEU A 103 2.85 -0.29 27.54
N LEU A 104 4.11 -0.06 27.14
CA LEU A 104 4.51 -0.03 25.73
C LEU A 104 4.28 -1.39 25.05
N LYS A 105 4.65 -2.50 25.71
CA LYS A 105 4.29 -3.85 25.21
C LYS A 105 2.78 -4.01 25.08
N LYS A 106 2.00 -3.54 26.06
CA LYS A 106 0.53 -3.63 26.01
C LYS A 106 -0.05 -2.83 24.86
N ALA A 107 0.47 -1.63 24.60
CA ALA A 107 0.04 -0.81 23.46
C ALA A 107 0.25 -1.53 22.12
N LYS A 108 1.41 -2.19 21.94
CA LYS A 108 1.69 -3.01 20.75
C LYS A 108 0.72 -4.19 20.62
N GLU A 109 0.49 -4.94 21.69
CA GLU A 109 -0.43 -6.09 21.70
C GLU A 109 -1.86 -5.68 21.30
N VAL A 110 -2.32 -4.56 21.85
CA VAL A 110 -3.66 -4.00 21.58
C VAL A 110 -3.75 -3.48 20.15
N ALA A 111 -2.70 -2.83 19.65
CA ALA A 111 -2.65 -2.38 18.26
C ALA A 111 -2.70 -3.56 17.26
N ILE A 112 -1.99 -4.66 17.54
CA ILE A 112 -2.06 -5.89 16.73
C ILE A 112 -3.48 -6.49 16.72
N GLN A 113 -4.25 -6.30 17.79
CA GLN A 113 -5.64 -6.72 17.87
C GLN A 113 -6.61 -5.77 17.13
N GLY A 114 -6.12 -4.66 16.56
CA GLY A 114 -6.92 -3.68 15.83
C GLY A 114 -7.59 -2.63 16.70
N ASP A 115 -7.33 -2.58 18.01
CA ASP A 115 -7.91 -1.57 18.91
C ASP A 115 -7.00 -0.34 19.03
N TYR A 116 -7.03 0.48 17.97
CA TYR A 116 -6.26 1.72 17.90
C TYR A 116 -6.56 2.67 19.07
N GLN A 117 -7.82 2.78 19.49
CA GLN A 117 -8.20 3.75 20.51
C GLN A 117 -7.62 3.38 21.88
N GLN A 118 -7.63 2.09 22.23
CA GLN A 118 -6.99 1.63 23.45
C GLN A 118 -5.47 1.78 23.37
N ALA A 119 -4.83 1.44 22.25
CA ALA A 119 -3.39 1.62 22.06
C ALA A 119 -2.99 3.11 22.20
N LYS A 120 -3.72 4.02 21.57
CA LYS A 120 -3.56 5.47 21.67
C LYS A 120 -3.65 5.96 23.11
N ASN A 121 -4.65 5.49 23.87
CA ASN A 121 -4.82 5.88 25.27
C ASN A 121 -3.65 5.40 26.14
N ILE A 122 -3.16 4.18 25.91
CA ILE A 122 -1.99 3.66 26.64
C ILE A 122 -0.75 4.48 26.30
N LEU A 123 -0.49 4.77 25.02
CA LEU A 123 0.67 5.56 24.60
C LEU A 123 0.64 6.99 25.15
N ALA A 124 -0.54 7.62 25.24
CA ALA A 124 -0.70 8.93 25.85
C ALA A 124 -0.42 8.94 27.36
N SER A 125 -0.54 7.78 28.04
CA SER A 125 -0.23 7.64 29.47
C SER A 125 1.25 7.43 29.77
N LEU A 126 2.08 7.17 28.75
CA LEU A 126 3.51 6.97 28.94
C LEU A 126 4.19 8.30 29.31
N ASN A 127 5.03 8.28 30.34
CA ASN A 127 5.84 9.42 30.74
C ASN A 127 7.13 9.47 29.91
N PRO A 128 7.31 10.49 29.03
CA PRO A 128 8.50 10.63 28.19
C PRO A 128 9.81 10.65 28.97
N LEU A 129 9.81 11.17 30.19
CA LEU A 129 11.04 11.34 30.98
C LEU A 129 11.49 10.06 31.67
N MET A 130 10.59 9.09 31.84
CA MET A 130 10.81 7.86 32.61
C MET A 130 10.83 6.60 31.75
N SER A 131 10.54 6.73 30.45
CA SER A 131 10.58 5.60 29.52
C SER A 131 11.99 5.45 28.98
N GLU A 132 12.64 4.31 29.19
CA GLU A 132 13.91 3.99 28.49
C GLU A 132 13.68 3.91 26.98
N ASP A 133 12.46 3.53 26.56
CA ASP A 133 12.07 3.32 25.17
C ASP A 133 11.29 4.53 24.58
N VAL A 134 11.71 5.76 24.92
CA VAL A 134 11.06 6.99 24.42
C VAL A 134 10.90 6.95 22.90
N GLU A 135 11.98 6.63 22.19
CA GLU A 135 11.98 6.59 20.72
C GLU A 135 10.92 5.63 20.19
N GLU A 136 10.90 4.41 20.70
CA GLU A 136 9.94 3.40 20.27
C GLU A 136 8.49 3.80 20.55
N SER A 137 8.22 4.40 21.72
CA SER A 137 6.88 4.87 22.06
C SER A 137 6.36 5.96 21.11
N VAL A 138 7.23 6.90 20.73
CA VAL A 138 6.88 8.00 19.81
C VAL A 138 6.70 7.46 18.40
N MET A 139 7.61 6.60 17.93
CA MET A 139 7.49 5.98 16.61
C MET A 139 6.21 5.16 16.49
N LEU A 140 5.87 4.36 17.51
CA LEU A 140 4.64 3.57 17.52
C LEU A 140 3.40 4.47 17.48
N SER A 141 3.38 5.53 18.29
CA SER A 141 2.28 6.52 18.30
C SER A 141 2.06 7.15 16.93
N VAL A 142 3.15 7.60 16.29
CA VAL A 142 3.09 8.22 14.96
C VAL A 142 2.69 7.21 13.88
N THR A 143 3.26 6.01 13.89
CA THR A 143 2.96 4.98 12.88
C THR A 143 1.49 4.56 12.93
N LEU A 144 0.97 4.26 14.12
CA LEU A 144 -0.45 3.90 14.30
C LEU A 144 -1.38 5.05 13.91
N ALA A 145 -1.01 6.28 14.24
CA ALA A 145 -1.78 7.46 13.85
C ALA A 145 -1.85 7.63 12.32
N ILE A 146 -0.76 7.35 11.60
CA ILE A 146 -0.74 7.38 10.14
C ILE A 146 -1.65 6.28 9.57
N GLU A 147 -1.51 5.03 10.04
CA GLU A 147 -2.33 3.90 9.59
C GLU A 147 -3.84 4.15 9.79
N HIS A 148 -4.20 4.82 10.88
CA HIS A 148 -5.60 5.10 11.23
C HIS A 148 -6.07 6.50 10.80
N GLY A 149 -5.25 7.27 10.08
CA GLY A 149 -5.64 8.61 9.62
C GLY A 149 -5.80 9.67 10.72
N ASP A 150 -5.27 9.46 11.92
CA ASP A 150 -5.25 10.44 13.01
C ASP A 150 -4.13 11.45 12.79
N ILE A 151 -4.33 12.34 11.81
CA ILE A 151 -3.31 13.33 11.46
C ILE A 151 -3.04 14.30 12.60
N ALA A 152 -4.02 14.56 13.47
CA ALA A 152 -3.82 15.39 14.66
C ALA A 152 -2.74 14.81 15.58
N MET A 153 -2.74 13.49 15.79
CA MET A 153 -1.70 12.80 16.57
C MET A 153 -0.33 12.83 15.89
N VAL A 154 -0.27 12.73 14.55
CA VAL A 154 0.98 12.86 13.79
C VAL A 154 1.57 14.27 13.97
N VAL A 155 0.75 15.31 13.84
CA VAL A 155 1.15 16.71 14.04
C VAL A 155 1.65 16.92 15.47
N ALA A 156 0.91 16.41 16.47
CA ALA A 156 1.27 16.55 17.88
C ALA A 156 2.63 15.92 18.23
N ASN A 157 3.02 14.83 17.56
CA ASN A 157 4.28 14.13 17.82
C ASN A 157 5.43 14.53 16.88
N LYS A 158 5.18 15.30 15.81
CA LYS A 158 6.19 15.66 14.80
C LYS A 158 7.44 16.30 15.42
N ALA A 159 7.27 17.29 16.30
CA ALA A 159 8.39 17.99 16.92
C ALA A 159 9.22 17.07 17.82
N ARG A 160 8.57 16.19 18.57
CA ARG A 160 9.23 15.20 19.43
C ARG A 160 9.98 14.17 18.58
N LEU A 161 9.36 13.68 17.50
CA LEU A 161 9.97 12.73 16.58
C LEU A 161 11.23 13.33 15.91
N ALA A 162 11.21 14.60 15.52
CA ALA A 162 12.35 15.30 14.92
C ALA A 162 13.54 15.50 15.88
N GLN A 163 13.31 15.46 17.20
CA GLN A 163 14.35 15.61 18.22
C GLN A 163 15.02 14.28 18.59
N LEU A 164 14.47 13.15 18.15
CA LEU A 164 15.03 11.84 18.47
C LEU A 164 16.29 11.57 17.64
N PRO A 165 17.39 11.11 18.27
CA PRO A 165 18.67 10.95 17.59
C PRO A 165 18.74 9.66 16.74
N GLY A 166 17.84 8.70 16.95
CA GLY A 166 17.89 7.39 16.29
C GLY A 166 17.60 7.45 14.79
N GLN A 167 18.30 6.60 14.03
CA GLN A 167 18.14 6.50 12.58
C GLN A 167 16.72 6.10 12.16
N HIS A 168 16.01 5.31 12.99
CA HIS A 168 14.63 4.92 12.72
C HIS A 168 13.68 6.10 12.80
N ALA A 169 13.82 6.95 13.83
CA ALA A 169 13.04 8.18 13.96
C ALA A 169 13.30 9.16 12.80
N GLN A 170 14.56 9.35 12.40
CA GLN A 170 14.93 10.18 11.25
C GLN A 170 14.35 9.64 9.94
N ARG A 171 14.37 8.32 9.74
CA ARG A 171 13.75 7.68 8.57
C ARG A 171 12.24 7.91 8.55
N LEU A 172 11.56 7.74 9.68
CA LEU A 172 10.13 7.98 9.80
C LEU A 172 9.77 9.44 9.48
N MET A 173 10.56 10.40 9.98
CA MET A 173 10.41 11.81 9.61
C MET A 173 10.56 12.05 8.11
N ALA A 174 11.59 11.49 7.49
CA ALA A 174 11.81 11.60 6.06
C ALA A 174 10.63 10.99 5.26
N GLN A 175 10.06 9.86 5.70
CA GLN A 175 8.90 9.24 5.07
C GLN A 175 7.63 10.11 5.22
N ILE A 176 7.42 10.75 6.37
CA ILE A 176 6.30 11.70 6.59
C ILE A 176 6.35 12.84 5.57
N GLU A 177 7.54 13.39 5.33
CA GLU A 177 7.75 14.48 4.37
C GLU A 177 7.63 13.99 2.92
N LYS A 178 8.33 12.90 2.58
CA LYS A 178 8.39 12.32 1.24
C LYS A 178 7.00 11.94 0.72
N PHE A 179 6.21 11.25 1.53
CA PHE A 179 4.87 10.79 1.16
C PHE A 179 3.76 11.82 1.42
N GLN A 180 4.13 13.04 1.81
CA GLN A 180 3.22 14.17 2.00
C GLN A 180 2.07 13.88 3.00
N ILE A 181 2.36 13.14 4.07
CA ILE A 181 1.35 12.68 5.04
C ILE A 181 0.54 13.85 5.63
N LEU A 182 1.23 14.95 5.95
CA LEU A 182 0.62 16.14 6.56
C LEU A 182 0.02 17.13 5.55
N ALA A 183 0.26 16.95 4.24
CA ALA A 183 -0.29 17.85 3.20
C ALA A 183 -1.82 17.70 3.04
N THR A 184 -2.39 16.62 3.59
CA THR A 184 -3.83 16.36 3.64
C THR A 184 -4.60 17.34 4.53
N VAL A 185 -3.95 17.97 5.52
CA VAL A 185 -4.60 18.86 6.50
C VAL A 185 -4.70 20.30 6.02
N GLU A 186 -3.79 20.75 5.15
CA GLU A 186 -3.80 22.15 4.69
C GLU A 186 -4.93 22.46 3.70
N ASN A 187 -5.63 21.45 3.20
CA ASN A 187 -6.65 21.58 2.13
C ASN A 187 -8.09 21.25 2.57
N SER A 188 -8.35 20.98 3.85
CA SER A 188 -9.70 20.60 4.34
C SER A 188 -10.77 21.71 4.23
N ASN A 189 -10.37 22.94 3.91
CA ASN A 189 -11.29 24.05 3.61
C ASN A 189 -11.72 24.12 2.13
N ILE A 190 -11.28 23.18 1.29
CA ILE A 190 -11.55 23.20 -0.15
C ILE A 190 -12.63 22.16 -0.49
N VAL A 191 -13.86 22.48 -0.10
CA VAL A 191 -15.05 21.89 -0.71
C VAL A 191 -15.58 22.78 -1.85
N GLN A 192 -14.90 23.89 -2.19
CA GLN A 192 -15.39 24.83 -3.21
C GLN A 192 -14.35 25.46 -4.17
N SER A 193 -13.06 25.06 -4.19
CA SER A 193 -12.13 25.54 -5.22
C SER A 193 -11.64 24.41 -6.11
N PHE A 194 -12.35 24.23 -7.23
CA PHE A 194 -12.04 23.32 -8.32
C PHE A 194 -10.73 23.63 -9.08
N ASP A 195 -10.03 24.67 -8.64
CA ASP A 195 -8.65 25.01 -8.98
C ASP A 195 -7.89 25.29 -7.69
N LEU A 196 -7.04 24.35 -7.28
CA LEU A 196 -5.97 24.64 -6.33
C LEU A 196 -4.80 25.31 -7.08
N PRO A 197 -4.30 26.48 -6.61
CA PRO A 197 -3.04 27.02 -7.05
C PRO A 197 -1.87 26.18 -6.53
N ASN A 198 -0.80 26.24 -7.31
CA ASN A 198 0.44 25.49 -7.19
C ASN A 198 1.11 25.72 -5.83
N ILE A 199 1.23 24.69 -4.99
CA ILE A 199 2.20 24.67 -3.89
C ILE A 199 3.11 23.47 -4.12
N GLY A 200 4.32 23.75 -4.59
CA GLY A 200 5.44 22.82 -4.56
C GLY A 200 5.50 21.82 -5.72
N LEU A 201 5.85 22.28 -6.91
CA LEU A 201 6.92 21.73 -7.76
C LEU A 201 7.13 22.68 -8.95
N ALA A 202 7.52 23.92 -8.66
CA ALA A 202 8.29 24.74 -9.59
C ALA A 202 9.79 24.43 -9.42
N GLY A 203 10.13 23.14 -9.36
CA GLY A 203 11.49 22.65 -9.55
C GLY A 203 11.58 22.22 -11.00
N THR A 204 12.18 23.08 -11.83
CA THR A 204 12.65 22.80 -13.20
C THR A 204 11.83 21.77 -13.97
N ALA A 205 10.90 22.25 -14.81
CA ALA A 205 10.32 21.45 -15.89
C ALA A 205 11.41 21.07 -16.90
N LYS A 206 12.30 20.14 -16.52
CA LYS A 206 12.82 19.15 -17.45
C LYS A 206 11.58 18.50 -18.03
N SER A 207 11.43 18.55 -19.35
CA SER A 207 10.42 17.77 -20.05
C SER A 207 10.48 16.35 -19.50
N LEU A 208 9.43 15.90 -18.82
CA LEU A 208 9.31 14.50 -18.41
C LEU A 208 9.55 13.66 -19.68
N SER A 209 10.50 12.74 -19.63
CA SER A 209 10.88 11.87 -20.77
C SER A 209 9.82 10.82 -21.11
N CYS A 210 8.71 10.82 -20.39
CA CYS A 210 7.68 9.81 -20.37
C CYS A 210 6.30 10.36 -20.78
N ARG A 211 5.43 9.48 -21.27
CA ARG A 211 4.18 9.88 -21.92
C ARG A 211 3.03 10.15 -20.95
N TYR A 212 2.87 9.41 -19.87
CA TYR A 212 1.68 9.46 -19.02
C TYR A 212 2.05 9.54 -17.54
N PRO A 213 1.92 10.71 -16.90
CA PRO A 213 2.17 10.81 -15.48
C PRO A 213 1.10 10.08 -14.67
N LEU A 214 1.53 9.28 -13.69
CA LEU A 214 0.68 8.45 -12.85
C LEU A 214 1.05 8.65 -11.37
N GLN A 215 0.06 8.96 -10.55
CA GLN A 215 0.22 9.16 -9.11
C GLN A 215 -0.36 7.96 -8.34
N PHE A 216 0.48 7.26 -7.57
CA PHE A 216 0.02 6.23 -6.66
C PHE A 216 -0.36 6.79 -5.29
N PHE A 217 -1.29 6.11 -4.63
CA PHE A 217 -1.72 6.39 -3.26
C PHE A 217 -1.79 5.12 -2.40
N ALA A 218 -1.48 5.26 -1.11
CA ALA A 218 -1.66 4.22 -0.10
C ALA A 218 -1.89 4.83 1.30
N SER A 219 -2.37 4.01 2.24
CA SER A 219 -2.84 4.49 3.56
C SER A 219 -1.93 4.20 4.74
N ASN A 220 -0.74 3.65 4.52
CA ASN A 220 0.27 3.46 5.54
C ASN A 220 1.68 3.50 4.94
N ILE A 221 2.69 3.69 5.79
CA ILE A 221 4.09 3.83 5.36
C ILE A 221 4.64 2.56 4.72
N ALA A 222 4.23 1.38 5.20
CA ALA A 222 4.73 0.11 4.66
C ALA A 222 4.31 -0.04 3.19
N ASP A 223 3.03 0.18 2.89
CA ASP A 223 2.49 0.12 1.54
C ASP A 223 3.04 1.24 0.64
N LEU A 224 3.23 2.45 1.18
CA LEU A 224 3.89 3.55 0.45
C LEU A 224 5.33 3.19 0.07
N THR A 225 6.07 2.59 0.99
CA THR A 225 7.45 2.13 0.74
C THR A 225 7.48 0.98 -0.25
N TYR A 226 6.52 0.05 -0.15
CA TYR A 226 6.38 -1.05 -1.09
C TYR A 226 6.08 -0.57 -2.52
N LEU A 227 5.19 0.42 -2.68
CA LEU A 227 4.94 1.06 -3.95
C LEU A 227 6.21 1.70 -4.55
N GLU A 228 7.08 2.30 -3.74
CA GLU A 228 8.35 2.83 -4.26
C GLU A 228 9.26 1.73 -4.81
N GLN A 229 9.29 0.57 -4.17
CA GLN A 229 10.00 -0.59 -4.67
C GLN A 229 9.42 -1.05 -6.01
N LEU A 230 8.10 -1.26 -6.09
CA LEU A 230 7.44 -1.65 -7.33
C LEU A 230 7.67 -0.64 -8.45
N ILE A 231 7.59 0.67 -8.16
CA ILE A 231 7.87 1.73 -9.13
C ILE A 231 9.31 1.66 -9.63
N ALA A 232 10.29 1.36 -8.76
CA ALA A 232 11.68 1.20 -9.17
C ALA A 232 11.83 0.01 -10.13
N GLU A 233 11.25 -1.15 -9.78
CA GLU A 233 11.28 -2.37 -10.61
C GLU A 233 10.63 -2.14 -11.99
N ILE A 234 9.49 -1.46 -12.05
CA ILE A 234 8.83 -1.12 -13.32
C ILE A 234 9.69 -0.16 -14.16
N ASN A 235 10.36 0.82 -13.52
CA ASN A 235 11.18 1.79 -14.23
C ASN A 235 12.47 1.18 -14.80
N ASP A 236 12.88 -0.01 -14.36
CA ASP A 236 14.02 -0.73 -14.95
C ASP A 236 13.68 -1.26 -16.37
N ASP A 237 12.40 -1.49 -16.70
CA ASP A 237 11.98 -1.74 -18.09
C ASP A 237 11.81 -0.42 -18.86
N SER A 238 12.71 -0.20 -19.82
CA SER A 238 12.70 0.97 -20.72
C SER A 238 11.36 1.27 -21.40
N PHE A 239 10.55 0.24 -21.71
CA PHE A 239 9.23 0.44 -22.30
C PHE A 239 8.30 1.15 -21.31
N PHE A 240 8.15 0.61 -20.11
CA PHE A 240 7.28 1.22 -19.11
C PHE A 240 7.80 2.59 -18.66
N HIS A 241 9.12 2.75 -18.52
CA HIS A 241 9.74 4.04 -18.19
C HIS A 241 9.46 5.14 -19.24
N THR A 242 9.40 4.79 -20.53
CA THR A 242 9.04 5.76 -21.59
C THR A 242 7.53 6.03 -21.67
N GLN A 243 6.70 5.07 -21.27
CA GLN A 243 5.25 5.24 -21.30
C GLN A 243 4.73 6.00 -20.07
N PHE A 244 5.26 5.73 -18.87
CA PHE A 244 4.69 6.24 -17.63
C PHE A 244 5.69 7.06 -16.82
N CYS A 245 5.23 8.21 -16.33
CA CYS A 245 5.94 8.96 -15.30
C CYS A 245 5.37 8.54 -13.95
N LEU A 246 5.88 7.44 -13.39
CA LEU A 246 5.47 6.95 -12.09
C LEU A 246 6.00 7.90 -11.01
N LEU A 247 5.10 8.67 -10.39
CA LEU A 247 5.45 9.67 -9.39
C LEU A 247 5.63 9.03 -8.01
N THR A 248 6.39 9.69 -7.13
CA THR A 248 6.49 9.30 -5.72
C THR A 248 5.10 9.09 -5.12
N PRO A 249 4.83 7.93 -4.48
CA PRO A 249 3.54 7.65 -3.86
C PRO A 249 3.13 8.72 -2.85
N LYS A 250 1.82 8.93 -2.71
CA LYS A 250 1.26 9.89 -1.75
C LYS A 250 0.38 9.20 -0.73
N TYR A 251 0.46 9.66 0.50
CA TYR A 251 -0.42 9.19 1.56
C TYR A 251 -1.86 9.64 1.33
N ILE A 252 -2.80 8.76 1.66
CA ILE A 252 -4.21 9.07 1.79
C ILE A 252 -4.83 8.18 2.88
N THR A 253 -5.65 8.76 3.74
CA THR A 253 -6.25 8.02 4.86
C THR A 253 -7.14 6.88 4.36
N ALA A 254 -7.07 5.70 5.01
CA ALA A 254 -7.87 4.54 4.63
C ALA A 254 -9.38 4.83 4.65
N GLN A 255 -9.85 5.65 5.61
CA GLN A 255 -11.25 6.04 5.75
C GLN A 255 -11.77 6.86 4.56
N LEU A 256 -10.88 7.58 3.88
CA LEU A 256 -11.24 8.43 2.75
C LEU A 256 -11.39 7.63 1.46
N ILE A 257 -10.50 6.66 1.22
CA ILE A 257 -10.59 5.80 0.04
C ILE A 257 -11.63 4.70 0.24
N ASN A 258 -11.80 4.18 1.46
CA ASN A 258 -12.80 3.17 1.81
C ASN A 258 -12.89 2.02 0.78
N CYS A 259 -11.81 1.26 0.63
CA CYS A 259 -11.80 0.12 -0.29
C CYS A 259 -12.58 -1.08 0.29
N ASP A 260 -13.49 -1.63 -0.50
CA ASP A 260 -14.02 -2.98 -0.31
C ASP A 260 -13.00 -4.01 -0.81
N HIS A 261 -12.87 -5.10 -0.05
CA HIS A 261 -11.73 -6.01 -0.10
C HIS A 261 -12.11 -7.45 0.24
N LEU A 262 -13.31 -7.89 -0.18
CA LEU A 262 -13.66 -9.30 -0.11
C LEU A 262 -12.68 -10.13 -0.93
N ASN A 263 -12.09 -11.16 -0.30
CA ASN A 263 -11.18 -12.09 -0.97
C ASN A 263 -11.80 -12.61 -2.27
N GLN A 264 -11.01 -12.67 -3.35
CA GLN A 264 -11.41 -13.12 -4.70
C GLN A 264 -12.33 -12.16 -5.48
N GLN A 265 -12.63 -10.97 -4.94
CA GLN A 265 -13.29 -9.91 -5.70
C GLN A 265 -12.29 -8.84 -6.14
N ARG A 266 -12.64 -8.12 -7.20
CA ARG A 266 -11.86 -6.96 -7.67
C ARG A 266 -11.81 -5.89 -6.58
N ILE A 267 -10.64 -5.30 -6.39
CA ILE A 267 -10.48 -4.15 -5.49
C ILE A 267 -11.39 -3.02 -5.98
N ALA A 268 -12.23 -2.51 -5.10
CA ALA A 268 -13.16 -1.42 -5.39
C ALA A 268 -13.08 -0.37 -4.28
N CYS A 269 -12.87 0.89 -4.62
CA CYS A 269 -12.74 1.97 -3.64
C CYS A 269 -13.60 3.18 -4.00
N ASP A 270 -13.86 4.03 -3.00
CA ASP A 270 -14.56 5.31 -3.13
C ASP A 270 -13.66 6.39 -3.76
N ILE A 271 -13.37 6.22 -5.06
CA ILE A 271 -12.45 7.07 -5.84
C ILE A 271 -12.85 8.55 -5.92
N GLU A 272 -14.09 8.91 -5.61
CA GLU A 272 -14.54 10.31 -5.67
C GLU A 272 -13.82 11.18 -4.63
N ASN A 273 -13.40 10.57 -3.52
CA ASN A 273 -12.69 11.29 -2.47
C ASN A 273 -11.25 11.63 -2.84
N ILE A 274 -10.70 11.00 -3.89
CA ILE A 274 -9.41 11.36 -4.49
C ILE A 274 -9.46 12.76 -5.10
N ALA A 275 -10.64 13.22 -5.51
CA ALA A 275 -10.86 14.61 -5.95
C ALA A 275 -10.50 15.65 -4.87
N ARG A 276 -10.48 15.27 -3.59
CA ARG A 276 -10.12 16.12 -2.46
C ARG A 276 -8.60 16.18 -2.23
N GLN A 277 -7.83 15.37 -2.93
CA GLN A 277 -6.38 15.34 -2.81
C GLN A 277 -5.70 16.32 -3.76
N THR A 278 -4.51 16.78 -3.35
CA THR A 278 -3.64 17.57 -4.24
C THR A 278 -2.94 16.65 -5.23
N ILE A 279 -3.53 16.56 -6.43
CA ILE A 279 -2.96 15.86 -7.58
C ILE A 279 -2.40 16.89 -8.55
N ALA A 280 -1.16 16.68 -9.02
CA ALA A 280 -0.55 17.59 -9.98
C ALA A 280 -1.37 17.68 -11.28
N LYS A 281 -1.46 18.89 -11.84
CA LYS A 281 -2.34 19.19 -12.99
C LYS A 281 -2.05 18.35 -14.24
N ASN A 282 -0.88 17.73 -14.38
CA ASN A 282 -0.51 16.90 -15.53
C ASN A 282 -0.72 15.39 -15.32
N VAL A 283 -1.15 14.95 -14.13
CA VAL A 283 -1.40 13.52 -13.85
C VAL A 283 -2.55 13.01 -14.71
N GLN A 284 -2.28 11.96 -15.48
CA GLN A 284 -3.23 11.32 -16.39
C GLN A 284 -3.99 10.18 -15.69
N TYR A 285 -3.27 9.39 -14.90
CA TYR A 285 -3.78 8.18 -14.26
C TYR A 285 -3.50 8.20 -12.75
N VAL A 286 -4.31 7.45 -12.00
CA VAL A 286 -4.15 7.30 -10.56
C VAL A 286 -4.03 5.83 -10.21
N GLY A 287 -3.11 5.49 -9.33
CA GLY A 287 -3.00 4.16 -8.76
C GLY A 287 -3.38 4.15 -7.28
N ILE A 288 -3.98 3.07 -6.80
CA ILE A 288 -4.31 2.88 -5.39
C ILE A 288 -3.78 1.51 -4.97
N LEU A 289 -2.99 1.48 -3.90
CA LEU A 289 -2.70 0.24 -3.20
C LEU A 289 -3.77 0.03 -2.13
N GLY A 290 -4.66 -0.92 -2.38
CA GLY A 290 -5.72 -1.35 -1.48
C GLY A 290 -5.25 -2.45 -0.53
N PRO A 291 -6.07 -2.82 0.47
CA PRO A 291 -5.66 -3.77 1.49
C PRO A 291 -5.54 -5.21 0.96
N LYS A 292 -6.53 -5.70 0.20
CA LYS A 292 -6.56 -7.03 -0.45
C LYS A 292 -7.55 -7.05 -1.61
N GLY A 293 -7.31 -7.86 -2.63
CA GLY A 293 -8.30 -8.20 -3.65
C GLY A 293 -7.66 -8.62 -4.97
N VAL A 294 -8.44 -8.65 -6.04
CA VAL A 294 -7.90 -8.88 -7.39
C VAL A 294 -7.57 -7.53 -8.03
N ALA A 295 -6.32 -7.38 -8.46
CA ALA A 295 -5.84 -6.23 -9.21
C ALA A 295 -6.73 -5.96 -10.44
N ASN A 296 -6.90 -4.68 -10.77
CA ASN A 296 -7.68 -4.30 -11.95
C ASN A 296 -7.44 -2.83 -12.38
N VAL A 297 -7.88 -2.52 -13.60
CA VAL A 297 -8.04 -1.16 -14.11
C VAL A 297 -9.50 -0.78 -14.32
N ASP A 298 -9.86 0.43 -13.86
CA ASP A 298 -11.17 1.05 -14.13
C ASP A 298 -10.99 2.49 -14.59
N HIS A 299 -11.04 2.71 -15.91
CA HIS A 299 -11.09 4.02 -16.56
C HIS A 299 -10.09 5.05 -16.00
N GLY A 300 -8.80 4.75 -16.08
CA GLY A 300 -7.72 5.63 -15.64
C GLY A 300 -7.33 5.49 -14.17
N PHE A 301 -7.95 4.54 -13.46
CA PHE A 301 -7.50 4.05 -12.16
C PHE A 301 -6.87 2.66 -12.29
N VAL A 302 -5.77 2.44 -11.56
CA VAL A 302 -5.15 1.13 -11.34
C VAL A 302 -5.31 0.78 -9.86
N PHE A 303 -5.72 -0.44 -9.57
CA PHE A 303 -5.83 -0.96 -8.22
C PHE A 303 -4.97 -2.21 -8.09
N ILE A 304 -4.12 -2.24 -7.07
CA ILE A 304 -3.29 -3.39 -6.68
C ILE A 304 -3.35 -3.54 -5.16
N ASP A 305 -2.91 -4.65 -4.61
CA ASP A 305 -2.66 -4.83 -3.18
C ASP A 305 -1.18 -5.08 -2.85
N ASN A 306 -0.86 -5.28 -1.57
CA ASN A 306 0.51 -5.46 -1.12
C ASN A 306 1.08 -6.88 -1.29
N GLN A 307 0.33 -7.78 -1.94
CA GLN A 307 0.79 -9.10 -2.39
C GLN A 307 1.07 -9.12 -3.90
N ASP A 308 0.61 -8.11 -4.64
CA ASP A 308 0.84 -7.99 -6.09
C ASP A 308 2.26 -7.54 -6.41
N GLY A 309 2.99 -8.36 -7.17
CA GLY A 309 4.35 -8.04 -7.63
C GLY A 309 4.41 -7.08 -8.84
N SER A 310 5.62 -6.77 -9.28
CA SER A 310 5.87 -5.88 -10.42
C SER A 310 5.29 -6.42 -11.74
N ASP A 311 5.24 -7.73 -11.96
CA ASP A 311 4.63 -8.33 -13.15
C ASP A 311 3.11 -8.07 -13.23
N VAL A 312 2.42 -8.12 -12.08
CA VAL A 312 0.98 -7.78 -11.99
C VAL A 312 0.78 -6.29 -12.26
N LEU A 313 1.59 -5.42 -11.64
CA LEU A 313 1.51 -4.00 -11.91
C LEU A 313 1.78 -3.67 -13.40
N ALA A 314 2.79 -4.30 -14.00
CA ALA A 314 3.10 -4.15 -15.42
C ALA A 314 1.91 -4.56 -16.30
N HIS A 315 1.25 -5.67 -15.98
CA HIS A 315 0.03 -6.13 -16.62
C HIS A 315 -1.08 -5.07 -16.55
N GLU A 316 -1.38 -4.55 -15.36
CA GLU A 316 -2.41 -3.52 -15.19
C GLU A 316 -2.09 -2.22 -15.94
N LEU A 317 -0.81 -1.83 -15.98
CA LEU A 317 -0.39 -0.66 -16.75
C LEU A 317 -0.62 -0.83 -18.26
N LEU A 318 -0.58 -2.05 -18.81
CA LEU A 318 -0.91 -2.28 -20.22
C LEU A 318 -2.36 -1.95 -20.55
N HIS A 319 -3.30 -2.20 -19.63
CA HIS A 319 -4.69 -1.82 -19.83
C HIS A 319 -4.86 -0.31 -20.02
N LEU A 320 -4.10 0.51 -19.29
CA LEU A 320 -4.11 1.96 -19.49
C LEU A 320 -3.65 2.38 -20.89
N LEU A 321 -2.79 1.58 -21.53
CA LEU A 321 -2.28 1.81 -22.88
C LEU A 321 -3.24 1.32 -23.99
N GLY A 322 -4.35 0.68 -23.63
CA GLY A 322 -5.36 0.21 -24.57
C GLY A 322 -5.22 -1.27 -24.96
N PHE A 323 -4.61 -2.08 -24.10
CA PHE A 323 -4.61 -3.52 -24.21
C PHE A 323 -5.74 -4.15 -23.38
N ILE A 324 -6.20 -5.33 -23.80
CA ILE A 324 -7.16 -6.13 -23.04
C ILE A 324 -6.61 -7.54 -22.82
N ASP A 325 -7.15 -8.22 -21.81
CA ASP A 325 -6.82 -9.60 -21.50
C ASP A 325 -7.01 -10.55 -22.69
N GLU A 326 -6.07 -11.47 -22.82
CA GLU A 326 -6.08 -12.57 -23.78
C GLU A 326 -6.66 -13.87 -23.19
N TYR A 327 -6.87 -13.90 -21.86
CA TYR A 327 -7.64 -14.96 -21.21
C TYR A 327 -9.16 -14.69 -21.32
N PRO A 328 -10.01 -15.72 -21.17
CA PRO A 328 -11.46 -15.55 -21.30
C PRO A 328 -12.04 -14.51 -20.33
N LEU A 329 -12.67 -13.47 -20.89
CA LEU A 329 -13.39 -12.47 -20.12
C LEU A 329 -14.71 -13.05 -19.59
N ASN A 330 -15.26 -12.42 -18.55
CA ASN A 330 -16.58 -12.77 -18.04
C ASN A 330 -17.63 -12.76 -19.17
N GLN A 331 -18.48 -13.80 -19.22
CA GLN A 331 -19.56 -13.99 -20.20
C GLN A 331 -20.55 -12.82 -20.32
N TYR A 332 -20.63 -11.93 -19.32
CA TYR A 332 -21.49 -10.73 -19.36
C TYR A 332 -20.77 -9.47 -19.85
N ASN A 333 -19.51 -9.59 -20.29
CA ASN A 333 -18.76 -8.43 -20.77
C ASN A 333 -19.30 -7.99 -22.14
N SER A 334 -19.89 -6.80 -22.19
CA SER A 334 -20.47 -6.24 -23.42
C SER A 334 -19.45 -5.99 -24.53
N ILE A 335 -18.14 -5.98 -24.23
CA ILE A 335 -17.12 -5.73 -25.26
C ILE A 335 -17.09 -6.84 -26.33
N CYS A 336 -17.38 -8.08 -25.94
CA CYS A 336 -17.41 -9.22 -26.86
C CYS A 336 -18.63 -9.21 -27.80
N GLN A 337 -19.58 -8.29 -27.60
CA GLN A 337 -20.71 -8.04 -28.52
C GLN A 337 -20.34 -7.13 -29.68
N GLN A 338 -19.22 -6.42 -29.58
CA GLN A 338 -18.80 -5.43 -30.55
C GLN A 338 -17.95 -6.11 -31.63
N GLN A 339 -18.26 -5.83 -32.90
CA GLN A 339 -17.42 -6.24 -34.02
C GLN A 339 -16.39 -5.15 -34.34
N GLY A 340 -15.15 -5.54 -34.61
CA GLY A 340 -14.06 -4.64 -35.02
C GLY A 340 -12.89 -4.67 -34.06
N VAL A 341 -12.21 -3.54 -33.93
CA VAL A 341 -11.07 -3.39 -33.00
C VAL A 341 -11.60 -3.25 -31.59
N LEU A 342 -11.20 -4.16 -30.69
CA LEU A 342 -11.51 -4.06 -29.27
C LEU A 342 -10.37 -3.40 -28.48
N ALA A 343 -9.13 -3.71 -28.86
CA ALA A 343 -7.90 -3.26 -28.23
C ALA A 343 -6.74 -3.30 -29.24
N HIS A 344 -5.56 -2.81 -28.85
CA HIS A 344 -4.36 -2.94 -29.70
C HIS A 344 -4.03 -4.39 -30.04
N ASN A 345 -4.25 -5.31 -29.10
CA ASN A 345 -3.94 -6.74 -29.26
C ASN A 345 -5.13 -7.60 -29.71
N ILE A 346 -6.36 -7.09 -29.69
CA ILE A 346 -7.58 -7.88 -29.95
C ILE A 346 -8.51 -7.21 -30.96
N VAL A 347 -8.90 -8.00 -31.96
CA VAL A 347 -10.04 -7.71 -32.84
C VAL A 347 -11.09 -8.78 -32.69
N ASN A 348 -12.37 -8.42 -32.85
CA ASN A 348 -13.49 -9.35 -32.79
C ASN A 348 -14.23 -9.34 -34.13
N LEU A 349 -14.20 -10.44 -34.85
CA LEU A 349 -14.61 -10.51 -36.25
C LEU A 349 -15.69 -11.57 -36.45
N ALA A 350 -16.69 -11.25 -37.26
CA ALA A 350 -17.73 -12.20 -37.62
C ALA A 350 -17.16 -13.38 -38.41
N LYS A 351 -17.62 -14.59 -38.07
CA LYS A 351 -17.37 -15.80 -38.84
C LYS A 351 -17.89 -15.64 -40.26
N ARG A 352 -16.99 -15.65 -41.24
CA ARG A 352 -17.29 -15.54 -42.67
C ARG A 352 -16.41 -16.51 -43.46
N ILE A 353 -16.97 -17.06 -44.52
CA ILE A 353 -16.23 -17.89 -45.47
C ILE A 353 -15.87 -17.04 -46.68
N TYR A 354 -14.59 -17.03 -47.03
CA TYR A 354 -14.04 -16.28 -48.15
C TYR A 354 -13.71 -17.23 -49.31
N GLY A 355 -13.70 -16.71 -50.54
CA GLY A 355 -13.31 -17.47 -51.73
C GLY A 355 -11.81 -17.72 -51.82
N SER A 356 -10.99 -16.86 -51.24
CA SER A 356 -9.52 -17.00 -51.17
C SER A 356 -8.93 -16.24 -49.99
N ASP A 357 -7.68 -16.54 -49.63
CA ASP A 357 -6.95 -15.77 -48.62
C ASP A 357 -6.77 -14.30 -49.05
N GLN A 358 -6.54 -14.03 -50.34
CA GLN A 358 -6.45 -12.66 -50.85
C GLN A 358 -7.75 -11.87 -50.60
N GLN A 359 -8.91 -12.51 -50.77
CA GLN A 359 -10.20 -11.88 -50.47
C GLN A 359 -10.37 -11.64 -48.96
N ALA A 360 -9.96 -12.60 -48.12
CA ALA A 360 -9.95 -12.43 -46.67
C ALA A 360 -9.07 -11.25 -46.25
N ARG A 361 -7.84 -11.17 -46.81
CA ARG A 361 -6.88 -10.08 -46.56
C ARG A 361 -7.46 -8.72 -46.93
N ALA A 362 -8.06 -8.59 -48.11
CA ALA A 362 -8.67 -7.34 -48.55
C ALA A 362 -9.78 -6.86 -47.59
N ALA A 363 -10.54 -7.79 -47.01
CA ALA A 363 -11.62 -7.46 -46.08
C ALA A 363 -11.14 -7.17 -44.64
N VAL A 364 -10.11 -7.87 -44.18
CA VAL A 364 -9.73 -7.88 -42.75
C VAL A 364 -8.54 -6.97 -42.43
N LEU A 365 -7.52 -6.90 -43.29
CA LEU A 365 -6.32 -6.08 -43.01
C LEU A 365 -6.64 -4.62 -42.69
N PRO A 366 -7.60 -3.93 -43.34
CA PRO A 366 -7.93 -2.55 -42.98
C PRO A 366 -8.35 -2.34 -41.52
N ILE A 367 -8.85 -3.38 -40.87
CA ILE A 367 -9.36 -3.36 -39.48
C ILE A 367 -8.23 -3.61 -38.48
N LEU A 368 -7.20 -4.38 -38.83
CA LEU A 368 -6.21 -4.85 -37.85
C LEU A 368 -5.25 -3.74 -37.41
N PRO A 369 -5.06 -3.51 -36.10
CA PRO A 369 -4.05 -2.57 -35.59
C PRO A 369 -2.62 -2.91 -36.02
N TRP A 370 -2.31 -4.20 -36.18
CA TRP A 370 -0.97 -4.69 -36.54
C TRP A 370 -0.81 -5.05 -38.02
N ARG A 371 -1.72 -4.62 -38.90
CA ARG A 371 -1.75 -5.01 -40.32
C ARG A 371 -0.40 -4.84 -41.04
N GLU A 372 0.30 -3.74 -40.76
CA GLU A 372 1.58 -3.39 -41.42
C GLU A 372 2.73 -4.34 -41.04
N LYS A 373 2.52 -5.21 -40.04
CA LYS A 373 3.50 -6.19 -39.56
C LYS A 373 3.24 -7.60 -40.09
N ILE A 374 2.10 -7.84 -40.73
CA ILE A 374 1.76 -9.12 -41.36
C ILE A 374 2.45 -9.18 -42.73
N LYS A 375 3.31 -10.18 -42.95
CA LYS A 375 3.98 -10.34 -44.25
C LYS A 375 2.95 -10.67 -45.33
N SER A 376 3.29 -10.40 -46.59
CA SER A 376 2.49 -10.84 -47.73
C SER A 376 2.40 -12.37 -47.83
N THR A 377 3.38 -13.08 -47.27
CA THR A 377 3.47 -14.55 -47.26
C THR A 377 2.75 -15.21 -46.10
N THR A 378 2.39 -14.47 -45.04
CA THR A 378 1.69 -15.03 -43.88
C THR A 378 0.19 -15.07 -44.18
N PRO A 379 -0.45 -16.24 -44.32
CA PRO A 379 -1.89 -16.31 -44.55
C PRO A 379 -2.64 -15.86 -43.29
N ILE A 380 -3.79 -15.21 -43.47
CA ILE A 380 -4.70 -14.84 -42.36
C ILE A 380 -5.94 -15.73 -42.32
N SER A 381 -6.03 -16.66 -43.25
CA SER A 381 -7.10 -17.63 -43.36
C SER A 381 -6.53 -19.00 -43.78
N HIS A 382 -7.29 -20.05 -43.51
CA HIS A 382 -6.95 -21.41 -43.92
C HIS A 382 -8.09 -22.02 -44.72
N LYS A 383 -7.74 -22.93 -45.64
CA LYS A 383 -8.70 -23.59 -46.51
C LYS A 383 -9.55 -24.58 -45.71
N ILE A 384 -10.87 -24.51 -45.90
CA ILE A 384 -11.87 -25.46 -45.42
C ILE A 384 -12.66 -26.01 -46.61
N ASN A 385 -13.52 -27.01 -46.38
CA ASN A 385 -14.29 -27.66 -47.47
C ASN A 385 -15.12 -26.69 -48.31
N SER A 386 -15.60 -25.60 -47.71
CA SER A 386 -16.50 -24.62 -48.35
C SER A 386 -15.82 -23.29 -48.75
N GLY A 387 -14.50 -23.17 -48.62
CA GLY A 387 -13.76 -21.93 -48.92
C GLY A 387 -12.60 -21.68 -47.97
N TYR A 388 -12.43 -20.45 -47.49
CA TYR A 388 -11.39 -20.05 -46.55
C TYR A 388 -12.00 -19.46 -45.28
N SER A 389 -11.57 -19.93 -44.11
CA SER A 389 -11.98 -19.40 -42.80
C SER A 389 -10.85 -18.60 -42.17
N LEU A 390 -11.17 -17.55 -41.42
CA LEU A 390 -10.17 -16.75 -40.69
C LEU A 390 -9.38 -17.61 -39.70
N GLY A 391 -8.10 -17.30 -39.56
CA GLY A 391 -7.15 -18.00 -38.70
C GLY A 391 -5.86 -18.35 -39.43
N THR A 392 -4.75 -17.82 -38.94
CA THR A 392 -3.40 -18.18 -39.37
C THR A 392 -3.03 -19.58 -38.86
N ALA A 393 -2.49 -20.42 -39.73
CA ALA A 393 -2.11 -21.80 -39.40
C ALA A 393 -0.90 -21.85 -38.44
N ARG A 394 -0.80 -22.94 -37.66
CA ARG A 394 0.25 -23.14 -36.64
C ARG A 394 1.68 -23.16 -37.21
N GLU A 395 1.85 -23.53 -38.46
CA GLU A 395 3.16 -23.49 -39.14
C GLU A 395 3.74 -22.06 -39.23
N PHE A 396 2.88 -21.04 -39.11
CA PHE A 396 3.27 -19.63 -39.07
C PHE A 396 3.30 -19.07 -37.63
N ALA A 397 3.34 -19.90 -36.59
CA ALA A 397 3.27 -19.45 -35.19
C ALA A 397 4.38 -18.44 -34.79
N ASN A 398 5.52 -18.47 -35.47
CA ASN A 398 6.63 -17.53 -35.27
C ASN A 398 6.49 -16.23 -36.08
N GLU A 399 5.38 -16.03 -36.79
CA GLU A 399 5.09 -14.83 -37.57
C GLU A 399 3.95 -14.01 -36.96
N VAL A 400 3.84 -12.76 -37.39
CA VAL A 400 2.68 -11.91 -37.06
C VAL A 400 1.54 -12.26 -38.01
N GLY A 401 0.39 -12.63 -37.45
CA GLY A 401 -0.75 -13.13 -38.21
C GLY A 401 -2.09 -12.76 -37.59
N LEU A 402 -3.09 -13.61 -37.81
CA LEU A 402 -4.43 -13.52 -37.26
C LEU A 402 -4.74 -14.83 -36.52
N PHE A 403 -4.32 -14.93 -35.26
CA PHE A 403 -4.48 -16.13 -34.45
C PHE A 403 -5.72 -16.02 -33.57
N HIS A 404 -6.35 -17.14 -33.24
CA HIS A 404 -7.46 -17.15 -32.29
C HIS A 404 -7.01 -16.61 -30.93
N SER A 405 -7.86 -15.79 -30.30
CA SER A 405 -7.69 -15.36 -28.90
C SER A 405 -8.82 -15.88 -28.06
N ASN A 406 -8.52 -16.29 -26.83
CA ASN A 406 -9.53 -16.84 -25.93
C ASN A 406 -10.37 -15.76 -25.24
N THR A 407 -10.02 -14.47 -25.44
CA THR A 407 -10.64 -13.28 -24.82
C THR A 407 -12.17 -13.33 -24.75
N CYS A 408 -12.85 -13.79 -25.82
CA CYS A 408 -14.30 -13.79 -25.91
C CYS A 408 -14.94 -15.19 -25.88
N ASP A 409 -14.18 -16.24 -25.53
CA ASP A 409 -14.67 -17.62 -25.62
C ASP A 409 -15.85 -17.89 -24.69
N SER A 410 -15.83 -17.37 -23.46
CA SER A 410 -16.94 -17.52 -22.50
C SER A 410 -18.25 -16.92 -23.00
N ASP A 411 -18.17 -15.86 -23.80
CA ASP A 411 -19.35 -15.23 -24.41
C ASP A 411 -19.97 -16.11 -25.51
N VAL A 412 -19.10 -16.69 -26.35
CA VAL A 412 -19.49 -17.60 -27.42
C VAL A 412 -20.15 -18.86 -26.87
N GLU A 413 -19.59 -19.44 -25.81
CA GLU A 413 -20.14 -20.62 -25.12
C GLU A 413 -21.55 -20.38 -24.57
N MET A 414 -21.79 -19.19 -24.00
CA MET A 414 -23.06 -18.84 -23.38
C MET A 414 -24.19 -18.67 -24.42
N ARG A 415 -23.93 -17.96 -25.52
CA ARG A 415 -25.02 -17.52 -26.42
C ARG A 415 -25.51 -18.59 -27.41
N ARG A 416 -24.68 -19.56 -27.80
CA ARG A 416 -25.04 -20.61 -28.79
C ARG A 416 -25.78 -20.10 -30.05
N GLU A 417 -25.59 -18.83 -30.42
CA GLU A 417 -26.37 -18.16 -31.47
C GLU A 417 -25.58 -18.03 -32.78
N LYS A 418 -26.32 -18.15 -33.89
CA LYS A 418 -25.83 -18.07 -35.28
C LYS A 418 -25.44 -16.63 -35.65
N GLY A 419 -24.27 -16.21 -35.17
CA GLY A 419 -23.66 -14.92 -35.48
C GLY A 419 -22.23 -14.78 -34.94
N GLU A 420 -21.55 -15.92 -34.72
CA GLU A 420 -20.31 -16.07 -33.95
C GLU A 420 -19.25 -15.01 -34.33
N LEU A 421 -19.11 -13.99 -33.49
CA LEU A 421 -17.93 -13.16 -33.46
C LEU A 421 -16.82 -13.98 -32.79
N HIS A 422 -15.62 -13.96 -33.36
CA HIS A 422 -14.45 -14.61 -32.78
C HIS A 422 -13.36 -13.57 -32.54
N ALA A 423 -12.73 -13.67 -31.36
CA ALA A 423 -11.60 -12.82 -31.01
C ALA A 423 -10.33 -13.35 -31.67
N PHE A 424 -9.53 -12.43 -32.20
CA PHE A 424 -8.23 -12.72 -32.79
C PHE A 424 -7.15 -11.80 -32.25
N LYS A 425 -5.94 -12.35 -32.12
CA LYS A 425 -4.71 -11.67 -31.71
C LYS A 425 -3.61 -11.81 -32.75
N ALA A 426 -2.57 -10.98 -32.60
CA ALA A 426 -1.51 -10.84 -33.59
C ALA A 426 -0.45 -11.95 -33.55
N THR A 427 -0.32 -12.64 -32.41
CA THR A 427 0.75 -13.63 -32.16
C THR A 427 0.15 -14.95 -31.69
N ALA A 428 0.77 -16.07 -32.05
CA ALA A 428 0.37 -17.39 -31.55
C ALA A 428 0.82 -17.66 -30.12
N ASN A 429 1.81 -16.91 -29.63
CA ASN A 429 2.41 -17.14 -28.33
C ASN A 429 1.47 -16.70 -27.20
N VAL A 430 1.68 -17.30 -26.04
CA VAL A 430 1.16 -16.80 -24.78
C VAL A 430 1.88 -15.48 -24.47
N THR A 431 1.15 -14.51 -23.92
CA THR A 431 1.67 -13.16 -23.66
C THR A 431 1.35 -12.72 -22.25
N GLN A 432 1.95 -11.61 -21.81
CA GLN A 432 1.66 -10.96 -20.53
C GLN A 432 0.16 -10.69 -20.28
N LEU A 433 -0.63 -10.53 -21.35
CA LEU A 433 -2.07 -10.27 -21.26
C LEU A 433 -2.89 -11.56 -21.08
N GLN A 434 -2.26 -12.74 -21.19
CA GLN A 434 -2.87 -14.02 -20.88
C GLN A 434 -2.44 -14.54 -19.49
N TYR A 435 -1.15 -14.43 -19.18
CA TYR A 435 -0.57 -14.69 -17.86
C TYR A 435 0.49 -13.62 -17.58
N PHE A 436 0.40 -12.94 -16.45
CA PHE A 436 1.19 -11.72 -16.20
C PHE A 436 2.70 -11.97 -16.07
N GLU A 437 3.11 -13.22 -15.82
CA GLU A 437 4.51 -13.66 -15.75
C GLU A 437 5.17 -13.81 -17.14
N GLU A 438 4.36 -13.84 -18.20
CA GLU A 438 4.85 -14.03 -19.56
C GLU A 438 5.35 -12.71 -20.15
N PRO A 439 6.36 -12.75 -21.05
CA PRO A 439 6.94 -11.53 -21.59
C PRO A 439 5.97 -10.77 -22.51
N LEU A 440 6.03 -9.45 -22.48
CA LEU A 440 5.34 -8.58 -23.42
C LEU A 440 5.99 -8.65 -24.81
N PRO A 441 5.28 -9.06 -25.88
CA PRO A 441 5.86 -9.13 -27.22
C PRO A 441 6.36 -7.77 -27.71
N ALA A 442 7.51 -7.76 -28.40
CA ALA A 442 8.07 -6.55 -29.02
C ALA A 442 7.08 -5.88 -29.99
N LEU A 443 6.23 -6.69 -30.65
CA LEU A 443 5.13 -6.20 -31.46
C LEU A 443 4.19 -5.28 -30.66
N TYR A 444 3.78 -5.71 -29.46
CA TYR A 444 2.84 -4.95 -28.62
C TYR A 444 3.47 -3.66 -28.13
N LYS A 445 4.75 -3.70 -27.70
CA LYS A 445 5.52 -2.48 -27.38
C LYS A 445 5.48 -1.47 -28.55
N GLY A 446 5.60 -1.96 -29.79
CA GLY A 446 5.55 -1.14 -31.00
C GLY A 446 4.17 -0.55 -31.35
N LEU A 447 3.06 -1.21 -30.98
CA LEU A 447 1.70 -0.73 -31.29
C LEU A 447 1.31 0.53 -30.51
N VAL A 448 1.88 0.73 -29.31
CA VAL A 448 1.59 1.88 -28.45
C VAL A 448 2.46 3.10 -28.78
N ALA A 449 3.59 2.90 -29.46
CA ALA A 449 4.62 3.91 -29.68
C ALA A 449 4.20 5.08 -30.60
N THR A 450 2.97 5.08 -31.14
CA THR A 450 2.46 6.17 -31.97
C THR A 450 2.05 7.39 -31.13
N GLN A 451 2.37 8.61 -31.60
CA GLN A 451 2.02 9.87 -30.92
C GLN A 451 0.51 10.02 -30.64
N HIS A 452 -0.33 9.41 -31.47
CA HIS A 452 -1.77 9.32 -31.27
C HIS A 452 -2.19 7.89 -30.94
N ASN A 453 -2.59 7.66 -29.69
CA ASN A 453 -3.14 6.38 -29.23
C ASN A 453 -4.63 6.57 -28.88
N PRO A 454 -5.55 6.27 -29.81
CA PRO A 454 -6.99 6.43 -29.57
C PRO A 454 -7.60 5.33 -28.68
N LEU A 455 -6.88 4.24 -28.45
CA LEU A 455 -7.36 3.09 -27.65
C LEU A 455 -6.92 3.17 -26.18
N LYS A 456 -6.09 4.14 -25.80
CA LYS A 456 -5.69 4.35 -24.40
C LYS A 456 -6.91 4.60 -23.52
N MET A 457 -6.82 4.22 -22.25
CA MET A 457 -7.86 4.53 -21.28
C MET A 457 -8.00 6.06 -21.09
N PRO A 458 -9.21 6.54 -20.77
CA PRO A 458 -9.42 7.95 -20.46
C PRO A 458 -8.65 8.35 -19.19
N SER A 459 -8.55 9.65 -18.94
CA SER A 459 -7.91 10.11 -17.70
C SER A 459 -8.73 9.72 -16.47
N TYR A 460 -8.11 9.68 -15.29
CA TYR A 460 -8.80 9.37 -14.03
C TYR A 460 -10.04 10.26 -13.77
N HIS A 461 -10.07 11.47 -14.35
CA HIS A 461 -11.20 12.40 -14.27
C HIS A 461 -12.49 11.77 -14.82
N TYR A 462 -12.40 10.93 -15.86
CA TYR A 462 -13.57 10.27 -16.44
C TYR A 462 -14.28 9.40 -15.42
N ASN A 463 -13.54 8.56 -14.68
CA ASN A 463 -14.16 7.66 -13.72
C ASN A 463 -14.79 8.43 -12.55
N ILE A 464 -14.15 9.50 -12.07
CA ILE A 464 -14.75 10.41 -11.09
C ILE A 464 -16.08 11.00 -11.63
N GLY A 465 -16.07 11.53 -12.85
CA GLY A 465 -17.27 12.07 -13.49
C GLY A 465 -18.39 11.02 -13.65
N LYS A 466 -18.03 9.80 -14.04
CA LYS A 466 -18.95 8.65 -14.14
C LYS A 466 -19.59 8.32 -12.80
N LYS A 467 -18.83 8.29 -11.70
CA LYS A 467 -19.35 8.03 -10.35
C LYS A 467 -20.33 9.12 -9.88
N TYR A 468 -19.99 10.40 -10.06
CA TYR A 468 -20.92 11.49 -9.75
C TYR A 468 -22.21 11.44 -10.60
N LYS A 469 -22.11 11.03 -11.87
CA LYS A 469 -23.28 10.82 -12.73
C LYS A 469 -24.17 9.70 -12.21
N GLN A 470 -23.60 8.59 -11.73
CA GLN A 470 -24.36 7.50 -11.10
C GLN A 470 -25.07 7.95 -9.81
N LYS A 471 -24.49 8.90 -9.08
CA LYS A 471 -25.10 9.55 -7.90
C LYS A 471 -26.06 10.69 -8.24
N SER A 472 -26.38 10.91 -9.53
CA SER A 472 -27.24 11.99 -10.00
C SER A 472 -26.73 13.42 -9.75
N ASP A 473 -25.45 13.61 -9.39
CA ASP A 473 -24.82 14.92 -9.32
C ASP A 473 -24.29 15.34 -10.69
N SER A 474 -25.20 15.83 -11.53
CA SER A 474 -24.89 16.18 -12.93
C SER A 474 -23.90 17.35 -13.04
N LYS A 475 -23.89 18.29 -12.09
CA LYS A 475 -23.01 19.46 -12.13
C LYS A 475 -21.56 19.03 -11.93
N THR A 476 -21.29 18.26 -10.88
CA THR A 476 -19.94 17.75 -10.59
C THR A 476 -19.50 16.73 -11.64
N ALA A 477 -20.41 15.89 -12.12
CA ALA A 477 -20.12 14.96 -13.22
C ALA A 477 -19.65 15.71 -14.48
N ASN A 478 -20.38 16.72 -14.94
CA ASN A 478 -20.03 17.48 -16.13
C ASN A 478 -18.68 18.21 -15.99
N PHE A 479 -18.38 18.71 -14.80
CA PHE A 479 -17.09 19.31 -14.50
C PHE A 479 -15.92 18.32 -14.71
N TRP A 480 -16.00 17.12 -14.12
CA TRP A 480 -14.95 16.11 -14.25
C TRP A 480 -14.87 15.51 -15.66
N LEU A 481 -16.00 15.27 -16.31
CA LEU A 481 -16.04 14.83 -17.70
C LEU A 481 -15.45 15.88 -18.64
N GLY A 482 -15.70 17.17 -18.39
CA GLY A 482 -15.06 18.28 -19.12
C GLY A 482 -13.54 18.29 -18.94
N LYS A 483 -13.03 18.02 -17.73
CA LYS A 483 -11.60 17.85 -17.48
C LYS A 483 -11.01 16.64 -18.22
N SER A 484 -11.73 15.51 -18.28
CA SER A 484 -11.26 14.35 -19.05
C SER A 484 -11.22 14.65 -20.54
N ALA A 485 -12.31 15.20 -21.08
CA ALA A 485 -12.39 15.60 -22.47
C ALA A 485 -11.27 16.57 -22.83
N ALA A 486 -11.02 17.61 -22.02
CA ALA A 486 -9.93 18.55 -22.25
C ALA A 486 -8.53 17.92 -22.29
N ARG A 487 -8.32 16.73 -21.73
CA ARG A 487 -7.05 15.97 -21.82
C ARG A 487 -6.99 15.00 -22.98
N GLU A 488 -8.15 14.59 -23.46
CA GLU A 488 -8.30 13.68 -24.60
C GLU A 488 -8.37 14.46 -25.91
N THR A 489 -8.93 15.68 -25.87
CA THR A 489 -9.02 16.66 -26.95
C THR A 489 -7.99 17.76 -26.85
N ASN A 490 -7.09 17.77 -25.85
CA ASN A 490 -5.90 18.62 -25.96
C ASN A 490 -5.07 18.02 -27.09
N TYR A 491 -5.40 18.48 -28.29
CA TYR A 491 -4.65 18.25 -29.48
C TYR A 491 -3.19 18.63 -29.22
N GLU A 492 -2.88 19.52 -28.25
CA GLU A 492 -1.60 20.21 -28.02
C GLU A 492 -0.69 19.58 -26.93
N ARG A 493 -0.35 18.29 -27.00
CA ARG A 493 0.76 17.73 -27.79
C ARG A 493 0.50 17.64 -29.31
N GLN A 494 0.37 18.80 -29.99
CA GLN A 494 0.09 18.94 -31.43
C GLN A 494 1.39 18.77 -32.15
#